data_AF-A0A529GI11-F1
#
_entry.id   AF-A0A529GI11-F1
#
_cell.length_a   1.000
_cell.length_b   1.000
_cell.length_c   1.000
_cell.angle_alpha   90.00
_cell.angle_beta   90.00
_cell.angle_gamma   90.00
#
_symmetry.space_group_name_H-M   'P 1'
#
loop_
_entity.id
_entity.type
_entity.pdbx_description
1 polymer ?
#
loop_
_entity_poly.entity_id
_entity_poly.type
_entity_poly.pdbx_seq_one_letter_code
_entity_poly.pdbx_strand_id
1 'polypeptide(L)'
;MALKLIALDDQDLGIVSAHVQDAVMKVSDLEFLPAAKRFVLTMNRFVWEAKSSLFRQHNERRQAVLHFDRVLGAKTSGIARDKPAEVL
;
A
#
# COMPACT_ATOMS: atom_id res chain seq x y z
N MET A 1 8.29 -14.23 -9.57
CA MET A 1 6.89 -14.03 -10.02
C MET A 1 6.28 -12.95 -9.14
N ALA A 2 5.62 -11.94 -9.71
CA ALA A 2 5.09 -10.81 -8.93
C ALA A 2 3.77 -11.21 -8.23
N LEU A 3 3.62 -10.83 -6.95
CA LEU A 3 2.39 -11.04 -6.19
C LEU A 3 1.31 -10.08 -6.70
N LYS A 4 0.15 -10.61 -7.09
CA LYS A 4 -1.02 -9.84 -7.51
C LYS A 4 -2.23 -10.33 -6.73
N LEU A 5 -2.81 -9.45 -5.92
CA LEU A 5 -3.98 -9.72 -5.10
C LEU A 5 -5.11 -8.78 -5.52
N ILE A 6 -6.35 -9.25 -5.40
CA ILE A 6 -7.58 -8.48 -5.63
C ILE A 6 -8.52 -8.85 -4.50
N ALA A 7 -9.15 -7.87 -3.87
CA ALA A 7 -10.18 -8.10 -2.88
C ALA A 7 -11.58 -7.90 -3.46
N LEU A 8 -12.40 -8.96 -3.46
CA LEU A 8 -13.78 -8.93 -3.94
C LEU A 8 -14.78 -8.95 -2.79
N ASP A 9 -14.40 -9.54 -1.66
CA ASP A 9 -15.18 -9.58 -0.42
C ASP A 9 -14.34 -9.20 0.81
N ASP A 10 -14.97 -9.26 1.99
CA ASP A 10 -14.35 -8.91 3.26
C ASP A 10 -13.21 -9.87 3.66
N GLN A 11 -13.27 -11.13 3.25
CA GLN A 11 -12.21 -12.10 3.54
C GLN A 11 -10.97 -11.79 2.70
N ASP A 12 -11.15 -11.52 1.41
CA ASP A 12 -10.04 -11.10 0.56
C ASP A 12 -9.43 -9.77 1.02
N LEU A 13 -10.27 -8.84 1.50
CA LEU A 13 -9.81 -7.58 2.06
C LEU A 13 -8.91 -7.83 3.28
N GLY A 14 -9.21 -8.84 4.10
CA GLY A 14 -8.35 -9.29 5.19
C GLY A 14 -6.96 -9.72 4.70
N ILE A 15 -6.89 -10.47 3.59
CA ILE A 15 -5.62 -10.90 2.98
C ILE A 15 -4.83 -9.68 2.46
N VAL A 16 -5.47 -8.79 1.70
CA VAL A 16 -4.81 -7.58 1.18
C VAL A 16 -4.33 -6.70 2.33
N SER A 17 -5.17 -6.49 3.34
CA SER A 17 -4.86 -5.72 4.54
C SER A 17 -3.62 -6.27 5.24
N ALA A 18 -3.56 -7.59 5.48
CA ALA A 18 -2.41 -8.24 6.10
C ALA A 18 -1.11 -8.02 5.31
N HIS A 19 -1.17 -8.03 3.98
CA HIS A 19 0.01 -7.78 3.14
C HIS A 19 0.50 -6.34 3.14
N VAL A 20 -0.39 -5.35 3.38
CA VAL A 20 -0.02 -3.93 3.39
C VAL A 20 0.24 -3.38 4.80
N GLN A 21 0.11 -4.20 5.84
CA GLN A 21 0.49 -3.82 7.21
C GLN A 21 1.97 -3.41 7.27
N ASP A 22 2.25 -2.36 8.04
CA ASP A 22 3.57 -1.74 8.22
C ASP A 22 4.24 -1.28 6.91
N ALA A 23 3.42 -0.97 5.90
CA ALA A 23 3.88 -0.29 4.71
C ALA A 23 4.21 1.16 4.99
N VAL A 24 5.32 1.61 4.43
CA VAL A 24 5.74 3.03 4.48
C VAL A 24 5.70 3.63 3.09
N MET A 25 5.27 4.88 3.00
CA MET A 25 5.20 5.62 1.74
C MET A 25 5.49 7.10 1.99
N LYS A 26 5.65 7.87 0.92
CA LYS A 26 5.74 9.33 1.01
C LYS A 26 4.43 9.98 0.62
N VAL A 27 4.23 11.23 1.02
CA VAL A 27 3.08 12.04 0.56
C VAL A 27 3.04 12.14 -0.97
N SER A 28 4.21 12.17 -1.64
CA SER A 28 4.31 12.16 -3.10
C SER A 28 3.77 10.90 -3.76
N ASP A 29 3.68 9.80 -3.01
CA ASP A 29 3.33 8.48 -3.54
C ASP A 29 1.81 8.29 -3.64
N LEU A 30 1.03 9.22 -3.09
CA LEU A 30 -0.44 9.21 -3.07
C LEU A 30 -1.03 9.99 -4.26
N GLU A 31 -1.73 9.28 -5.14
CA GLU A 31 -2.32 9.85 -6.35
C GLU A 31 -3.81 9.54 -6.48
N PHE A 32 -4.63 10.59 -6.63
CA PHE A 32 -6.03 10.47 -7.00
C PHE A 32 -6.21 10.83 -8.47
N LEU A 33 -6.70 9.88 -9.27
CA LEU A 33 -6.95 10.00 -10.70
C LEU A 33 -8.46 10.11 -10.94
N PRO A 34 -9.06 11.32 -10.93
CA PRO A 34 -10.51 11.49 -10.99
C PRO A 34 -11.12 10.99 -12.29
N ALA A 35 -10.45 11.20 -13.44
CA ALA A 35 -10.91 10.72 -14.74
C ALA A 35 -11.01 9.19 -14.80
N ALA A 36 -10.09 8.49 -14.11
CA ALA A 36 -10.08 7.03 -14.01
C ALA A 36 -10.90 6.49 -12.84
N LYS A 37 -11.46 7.37 -11.98
CA LYS A 37 -12.09 7.01 -10.69
C LYS A 37 -11.20 6.07 -9.88
N ARG A 38 -9.92 6.41 -9.75
CA ARG A 38 -8.91 5.55 -9.11
C ARG A 38 -8.10 6.31 -8.09
N PHE A 39 -7.81 5.66 -6.96
CA PHE A 39 -6.78 6.10 -6.03
C PHE A 39 -5.63 5.09 -6.08
N VAL A 40 -4.40 5.56 -6.25
CA VAL A 40 -3.20 4.73 -6.36
C VAL A 40 -2.20 5.20 -5.31
N LEU A 41 -1.52 4.24 -4.70
CA LEU A 41 -0.36 4.52 -3.89
C LEU A 41 0.78 3.54 -4.18
N THR A 42 1.99 4.07 -4.28
CA THR A 42 3.21 3.25 -4.23
C THR A 42 3.69 3.18 -2.80
N MET A 43 4.14 2.00 -2.35
CA MET A 43 4.57 1.80 -0.97
C MET A 43 5.71 0.80 -0.89
N ASN A 44 6.41 0.79 0.24
CA ASN A 44 7.30 -0.29 0.64
C ASN A 44 6.61 -1.10 1.73
N ARG A 45 6.01 -2.24 1.36
CA ARG A 45 5.33 -3.13 2.32
C ARG A 45 6.32 -4.06 3.00
N PHE A 46 6.10 -4.38 4.26
CA PHE A 46 6.86 -5.43 4.94
C PHE A 46 6.46 -6.81 4.41
N VAL A 47 7.41 -7.73 4.31
CA VAL A 47 7.18 -9.07 3.74
C VAL A 47 6.85 -10.07 4.84
N TRP A 48 5.63 -9.95 5.36
CA TRP A 48 5.10 -10.84 6.41
C TRP A 48 5.01 -12.30 5.97
N GLU A 49 4.84 -12.55 4.68
CA GLU A 49 4.69 -13.90 4.14
C GLU A 49 6.02 -14.68 4.06
N ALA A 50 7.16 -14.02 4.29
CA ALA A 50 8.46 -14.69 4.28
C ALA A 50 8.67 -15.47 5.58
N LYS A 51 8.95 -16.78 5.45
CA LYS A 51 9.30 -17.61 6.61
C LYS A 51 10.60 -17.10 7.24
N SER A 52 10.57 -16.75 8.51
CA SER A 52 11.79 -16.57 9.30
C SER A 52 12.45 -17.93 9.52
N SER A 53 13.78 -17.96 9.58
CA SER A 53 14.53 -19.15 9.99
C SER A 53 15.48 -18.77 11.12
N LEU A 54 15.93 -19.77 11.90
CA LEU A 54 16.91 -19.59 12.98
C LEU A 54 18.18 -18.82 12.55
N PHE A 55 18.52 -18.84 11.26
CA PHE A 55 19.72 -18.20 10.70
C PHE A 55 19.41 -16.99 9.82
N ARG A 56 18.14 -16.62 9.61
CA ARG A 56 17.76 -15.49 8.75
C ARG A 56 16.52 -14.79 9.28
N GLN A 57 16.72 -13.59 9.81
CA GLN A 57 15.64 -12.63 10.03
C GLN A 57 15.25 -12.01 8.68
N HIS A 58 13.98 -12.14 8.30
CA HIS A 58 13.44 -11.51 7.10
C HIS A 58 12.87 -10.14 7.46
N ASN A 59 13.77 -9.16 7.62
CA ASN A 59 13.41 -7.75 7.81
C ASN A 59 13.50 -7.02 6.46
N GLU A 60 12.74 -7.49 5.47
CA GLU A 60 12.74 -6.89 4.15
C GLU A 60 11.44 -6.14 3.89
N ARG A 61 11.55 -5.03 3.14
CA ARG A 61 10.42 -4.35 2.53
C ARG A 61 10.52 -4.47 1.02
N ARG A 62 9.40 -4.69 0.36
CA ARG A 62 9.30 -4.76 -1.09
C ARG A 62 8.46 -3.61 -1.61
N GLN A 63 8.92 -2.99 -2.69
CA GLN A 63 8.12 -2.00 -3.41
C GLN A 63 6.87 -2.69 -3.96
N ALA A 64 5.71 -2.07 -3.73
CA ALA A 64 4.41 -2.53 -4.16
C ALA A 64 3.53 -1.34 -4.57
N VAL A 65 2.44 -1.64 -5.26
CA VAL A 65 1.39 -0.68 -5.61
C VAL A 65 0.07 -1.22 -5.07
N LEU A 66 -0.69 -0.37 -4.39
CA LEU A 66 -2.09 -0.61 -4.04
C LEU A 66 -2.94 0.41 -4.77
N HIS A 67 -4.05 -0.04 -5.35
CA HIS A 67 -5.02 0.87 -5.93
C HIS A 67 -6.44 0.49 -5.52
N PHE A 68 -7.31 1.49 -5.54
CA PHE A 68 -8.75 1.36 -5.35
C PHE A 68 -9.44 1.82 -6.62
N ASP A 69 -10.30 0.98 -7.17
CA ASP A 69 -11.16 1.34 -8.31
C ASP A 69 -12.50 1.91 -7.83
N ARG A 70 -13.17 2.68 -8.70
CA ARG A 70 -14.47 3.34 -8.44
C ARG A 70 -14.43 4.38 -7.31
N VAL A 71 -13.28 5.02 -7.09
CA VAL A 71 -13.13 6.13 -6.13
C VAL A 71 -13.79 7.39 -6.68
N LEU A 72 -14.78 7.91 -5.97
CA LEU A 72 -15.54 9.11 -6.37
C LEU A 72 -14.92 10.42 -5.90
N GLY A 73 -14.06 10.36 -4.88
CA GLY A 73 -13.35 11.51 -4.35
C GLY A 73 -12.32 11.07 -3.31
N ALA A 74 -11.30 11.91 -3.11
CA ALA A 74 -10.29 11.73 -2.08
C ALA A 74 -10.15 13.03 -1.27
N LYS A 75 -9.97 12.91 0.04
CA LYS A 75 -9.70 14.01 0.96
C LYS A 75 -8.56 13.60 1.89
N THR A 76 -7.77 14.56 2.32
CA THR A 76 -6.69 14.34 3.27
C THR A 76 -7.05 14.97 4.61
N SER A 77 -6.63 14.32 5.70
CA SER A 77 -6.70 14.87 7.06
C SER A 77 -5.37 14.59 7.75
N GLY A 78 -4.74 15.62 8.33
CA GLY A 78 -3.45 15.47 9.00
C GLY A 78 -2.25 15.16 8.09
N ILE A 79 -2.39 15.31 6.77
CA ILE A 79 -1.32 15.07 5.79
C ILE A 79 -0.94 16.39 5.11
N ALA A 80 0.30 16.84 5.28
CA ALA A 80 0.82 18.07 4.69
C ALA A 80 1.18 17.86 3.22
N ARG A 81 0.28 18.26 2.31
CA ARG A 81 0.43 18.06 0.85
C ARG A 81 1.56 18.84 0.20
N ASP A 82 2.08 19.86 0.88
CA ASP A 82 3.23 20.68 0.51
C ASP A 82 4.57 20.06 0.92
N LYS A 83 4.56 18.95 1.66
CA LYS A 83 5.75 18.20 2.08
C LYS A 83 5.85 16.85 1.36
N PRO A 84 6.21 16.82 0.07
CA PRO A 84 6.15 15.60 -0.73
C PRO A 84 7.05 14.46 -0.22
N ALA A 85 8.13 14.78 0.49
CA ALA A 85 9.07 13.79 1.03
C ALA A 85 8.73 13.29 2.44
N GLU A 86 7.69 13.82 3.08
CA GLU A 86 7.25 13.36 4.40
C GLU A 86 6.78 11.91 4.30
N VAL A 87 7.24 11.09 5.25
CA VAL A 87 6.94 9.66 5.31
C VAL A 87 5.67 9.47 6.15
N LEU A 88 4.75 8.68 5.59
CA LEU A 88 3.51 8.22 6.21
C LEU A 88 3.66 6.75 6.63
#